data_AF-A0A429BDU0-F1
#
_entry.id   AF-A0A429BDU0-F1
#
_cell.length_a   1.000
_cell.length_b   1.000
_cell.length_c   1.000
_cell.angle_alpha   90.00
_cell.angle_beta   90.00
_cell.angle_gamma   90.00
#
_symmetry.space_group_name_H-M   'P 1'
#
loop_
_entity.id
_entity.type
_entity.pdbx_description
1 polymer ?
#
loop_
_entity_poly.entity_id
_entity_poly.type
_entity_poly.pdbx_seq_one_letter_code
_entity_poly.pdbx_strand_id
1 'polypeptide(L)'
;MSDFLPDLTFVTPARGRGPGPFGRAVLVLLWVGMCVLPAVLAVPDLRLATGRTGTPGTLTVLSCADLGHGRYDCKGRFTPDSGGPAVAVDASPDSEAGDVLRARLTPEGDRAAPDGTKGVLAALALPAVGLGGIGFLPYVLLYWAGARRRARRTAVAAGCVITAAGALLTVVGMVAAYS
;
A
#
# COMPACT_ATOMS: atom_id res chain seq x y z
N MET A 1 -1.13 23.71 34.42
CA MET A 1 -1.15 23.44 32.97
C MET A 1 -2.22 22.38 32.71
N SER A 2 -3.50 22.74 32.81
CA SER A 2 -4.60 21.76 32.72
C SER A 2 -5.94 22.37 32.27
N ASP A 3 -5.94 23.60 31.75
CA ASP A 3 -7.17 24.38 31.48
C ASP A 3 -7.54 24.49 29.99
N PHE A 4 -7.18 23.51 29.13
CA PHE A 4 -7.34 23.64 27.67
C PHE A 4 -8.32 22.66 26.98
N LEU A 5 -9.20 21.96 27.70
CA LEU A 5 -10.18 21.08 27.04
C LEU A 5 -11.63 21.17 27.60
N PRO A 6 -12.31 22.33 27.64
CA PRO A 6 -13.74 22.36 27.97
C PRO A 6 -14.67 22.06 26.76
N ASP A 7 -14.20 22.18 25.53
CA ASP A 7 -15.08 22.28 24.34
C ASP A 7 -14.96 21.14 23.32
N LEU A 8 -14.55 19.94 23.74
CA LEU A 8 -14.90 18.74 22.96
C LEU A 8 -16.32 18.32 23.33
N THR A 9 -17.31 19.06 22.80
CA THR A 9 -18.67 18.52 22.67
C THR A 9 -18.59 17.29 21.77
N PHE A 10 -18.41 16.12 22.39
CA PHE A 10 -18.76 14.86 21.77
C PHE A 10 -20.25 14.94 21.47
N VAL A 11 -20.58 15.32 20.24
CA VAL A 11 -21.93 15.17 19.68
C VAL A 11 -22.22 13.68 19.73
N THR A 12 -22.79 13.24 20.83
CA THR A 12 -23.29 11.89 20.99
C THR A 12 -24.46 11.81 20.01
N PRO A 13 -24.39 10.98 18.95
CA PRO A 13 -25.49 10.90 18.01
C PRO A 13 -26.76 10.57 18.80
N ALA A 14 -27.80 11.39 18.60
CA ALA A 14 -29.09 11.25 19.25
C ALA A 14 -29.51 9.77 19.21
N ARG A 15 -29.72 9.22 20.42
CA ARG A 15 -30.06 7.82 20.67
C ARG A 15 -31.30 7.45 19.83
N GLY A 16 -31.09 6.81 18.68
CA GLY A 16 -32.18 6.19 17.90
C GLY A 16 -32.20 6.40 16.38
N ARG A 17 -31.43 7.31 15.77
CA ARG A 17 -31.37 7.43 14.30
C ARG A 17 -29.98 7.09 13.78
N GLY A 18 -29.80 5.82 13.41
CA GLY A 18 -28.69 5.44 12.54
C GLY A 18 -28.80 6.15 11.18
N PRO A 19 -27.72 6.13 10.36
CA PRO A 19 -27.76 6.73 9.03
C PRO A 19 -28.92 6.15 8.23
N GLY A 20 -29.66 7.03 7.53
CA GLY A 20 -30.70 6.64 6.58
C GLY A 20 -30.10 5.82 5.42
N PRO A 21 -30.94 5.22 4.55
CA PRO A 21 -30.47 4.36 3.46
C PRO A 21 -29.45 5.05 2.55
N PHE A 22 -29.65 6.33 2.24
CA PHE A 22 -28.70 7.14 1.49
C PHE A 22 -27.37 7.32 2.23
N GLY A 23 -27.41 7.67 3.53
CA GLY A 23 -26.20 7.82 4.34
C GLY A 23 -25.40 6.51 4.45
N ARG A 24 -26.09 5.37 4.55
CA ARG A 24 -25.45 4.04 4.52
C ARG A 24 -24.75 3.76 3.19
N ALA A 25 -25.40 4.10 2.07
CA ALA A 25 -24.81 3.94 0.74
C ALA A 25 -23.56 4.81 0.57
N VAL A 26 -23.61 6.09 0.97
CA VAL A 26 -22.44 6.99 0.94
C VAL A 26 -21.30 6.46 1.79
N LEU A 27 -21.58 6.00 3.02
CA LEU A 27 -20.56 5.42 3.90
C LEU A 27 -19.89 4.19 3.29
N VAL A 28 -20.67 3.30 2.68
CA VAL A 28 -20.13 2.11 2.00
C VAL A 28 -19.28 2.51 0.80
N LEU A 29 -19.73 3.47 -0.02
CA LEU A 29 -18.97 3.96 -1.17
C LEU A 29 -17.64 4.58 -0.75
N LEU A 30 -17.64 5.41 0.29
CA LEU A 30 -16.42 6.01 0.83
C LEU A 30 -15.46 4.95 1.39
N TRP A 31 -15.99 3.97 2.12
CA TRP A 31 -15.19 2.87 2.66
C TRP A 31 -14.57 2.02 1.55
N VAL A 32 -15.37 1.60 0.57
CA VAL A 32 -14.88 0.86 -0.60
C VAL A 32 -13.86 1.70 -1.37
N GLY A 33 -14.14 2.97 -1.62
CA GLY A 33 -13.22 3.89 -2.29
C GLY A 33 -11.87 3.97 -1.59
N MET A 34 -11.88 4.16 -0.27
CA MET A 34 -10.66 4.20 0.56
C MET A 34 -9.87 2.88 0.50
N CYS A 35 -10.55 1.73 0.44
CA CYS A 35 -9.88 0.42 0.35
C CYS A 35 -9.42 0.06 -1.07
N VAL A 36 -10.09 0.54 -2.12
CA VAL A 36 -9.75 0.27 -3.51
C VAL A 36 -8.67 1.19 -4.04
N LEU A 37 -8.61 2.44 -3.55
CA LEU A 37 -7.65 3.45 -4.02
C LEU A 37 -6.19 2.98 -3.97
N PRO A 38 -5.68 2.32 -2.91
CA PRO A 38 -4.32 1.78 -2.88
C PRO A 38 -4.04 0.79 -4.02
N ALA A 39 -5.01 -0.04 -4.38
CA ALA A 39 -4.88 -0.99 -5.49
C ALA A 39 -4.77 -0.28 -6.85
N VAL A 40 -5.50 0.81 -7.04
CA VAL A 40 -5.41 1.63 -8.26
C VAL A 40 -4.06 2.32 -8.37
N LEU A 41 -3.58 2.88 -7.26
CA LEU A 41 -2.29 3.59 -7.22
C LEU A 41 -1.10 2.65 -7.39
N ALA A 42 -1.20 1.38 -7.00
CA ALA A 42 -0.14 0.38 -7.17
C ALA A 42 0.00 -0.17 -8.60
N VAL A 43 -0.91 0.16 -9.53
CA VAL A 43 -0.89 -0.40 -10.90
C VAL A 43 0.40 -0.07 -11.68
N PRO A 44 0.93 1.17 -11.67
CA PRO A 44 2.18 1.50 -12.37
C PRO A 44 3.36 0.70 -11.82
N ASP A 45 3.47 0.60 -10.50
CA ASP A 45 4.54 -0.15 -9.82
C ASP A 45 4.45 -1.64 -10.13
N LEU A 46 3.24 -2.21 -10.16
CA LEU A 46 3.02 -3.59 -10.58
C LEU A 46 3.40 -3.81 -12.04
N ARG A 47 3.12 -2.87 -12.95
CA ARG A 47 3.51 -2.98 -14.36
C ARG A 47 5.02 -2.93 -14.52
N LEU A 48 5.69 -2.09 -13.73
CA LEU A 48 7.15 -1.99 -13.69
C LEU A 48 7.76 -3.28 -13.14
N ALA A 49 7.29 -3.75 -11.98
CA ALA A 49 7.80 -4.95 -11.32
C ALA A 49 7.55 -6.25 -12.11
N THR A 50 6.40 -6.36 -12.78
CA THR A 50 6.08 -7.48 -13.70
C THR A 50 6.79 -7.38 -15.05
N GLY A 51 7.50 -6.28 -15.30
CA GLY A 51 8.25 -6.06 -16.52
C GLY A 51 7.41 -5.76 -17.77
N ARG A 52 6.12 -5.41 -17.58
CA ARG A 52 5.27 -4.91 -18.67
C ARG A 52 5.66 -3.51 -19.12
N THR A 53 6.29 -2.74 -18.25
CA THR A 53 6.79 -1.39 -18.53
C THR A 53 8.21 -1.22 -17.99
N GLY A 54 8.93 -0.22 -18.48
CA GLY A 54 10.29 0.11 -18.06
C GLY A 54 11.39 -0.73 -18.73
N THR A 55 12.60 -0.19 -18.75
CA THR A 55 13.76 -0.82 -19.37
C THR A 55 14.46 -1.72 -18.37
N PRO A 56 14.69 -3.01 -18.66
CA PRO A 56 15.43 -3.91 -17.77
C PRO A 56 16.92 -3.56 -17.76
N GLY A 57 17.54 -3.74 -16.60
CA GLY A 57 18.97 -3.51 -16.43
C GLY A 57 19.44 -3.79 -15.01
N THR A 58 20.61 -3.24 -14.71
CA THR A 58 21.27 -3.40 -13.41
C THR A 58 21.50 -2.04 -12.78
N LEU A 59 21.03 -1.86 -11.55
CA LEU A 59 21.30 -0.68 -10.73
C LEU A 59 22.53 -0.98 -9.85
N THR A 60 23.51 -0.09 -9.88
CA THR A 60 24.64 -0.08 -8.94
C THR A 60 24.55 1.17 -8.09
N VAL A 61 24.40 1.01 -6.78
CA VAL A 61 24.31 2.14 -5.85
C VAL A 61 25.72 2.68 -5.60
N LEU A 62 25.92 3.97 -5.86
CA LEU A 62 27.25 4.60 -5.81
C LEU A 62 27.49 5.26 -4.45
N SER A 63 26.53 6.01 -3.94
CA SER A 63 26.68 6.74 -2.69
C SER A 63 25.32 6.98 -2.04
N CYS A 64 25.28 6.88 -0.71
CA CYS A 64 24.12 7.27 0.09
C CYS A 64 24.54 8.38 1.05
N ALA A 65 23.88 9.52 0.97
CA ALA A 65 24.08 10.64 1.89
C ALA A 65 22.97 10.65 2.93
N ASP A 66 23.33 10.73 4.22
CA ASP A 66 22.37 10.94 5.30
C ASP A 66 21.89 12.41 5.28
N LEU A 67 20.59 12.60 5.11
CA LEU A 67 19.91 13.90 5.13
C LEU A 67 19.34 14.25 6.50
N GLY A 68 19.54 13.39 7.51
CA GLY A 68 19.01 13.51 8.86
C GLY A 68 17.59 12.96 9.00
N HIS A 69 17.18 12.69 10.25
CA HIS A 69 15.87 12.12 10.60
C HIS A 69 15.55 10.79 9.88
N GLY A 70 16.56 9.96 9.60
CA GLY A 70 16.40 8.68 8.92
C GLY A 70 16.05 8.79 7.44
N ARG A 71 16.35 9.94 6.81
CA ARG A 71 16.22 10.14 5.37
C ARG A 71 17.59 9.99 4.72
N TYR A 72 17.66 9.16 3.68
CA TYR A 72 18.88 8.95 2.91
C TYR A 72 18.63 9.37 1.45
N ASP A 73 19.60 10.04 0.84
CA ASP A 73 19.63 10.28 -0.60
C ASP A 73 20.68 9.37 -1.22
N CYS A 74 20.20 8.28 -1.83
CA CYS A 74 21.05 7.31 -2.49
C CYS A 74 21.07 7.59 -3.99
N LYS A 75 22.28 7.79 -4.53
CA LYS A 75 22.53 7.92 -5.97
C LYS A 75 23.04 6.61 -6.52
N GLY A 76 22.48 6.17 -7.63
CA GLY A 76 22.86 4.96 -8.33
C GLY A 76 23.16 5.19 -9.80
N ARG A 77 23.80 4.20 -10.41
CA ARG A 77 24.05 4.11 -11.83
C ARG A 77 23.29 2.92 -12.39
N PHE A 78 22.37 3.19 -13.30
CA PHE A 78 21.60 2.18 -13.99
C PHE A 78 22.24 1.84 -15.33
N THR A 79 22.47 0.57 -15.61
CA THR A 79 23.01 0.08 -16.88
C THR A 79 21.93 -0.76 -17.59
N PRO A 80 21.39 -0.31 -18.73
CA PRO A 80 20.41 -1.08 -19.49
C PRO A 80 21.01 -2.38 -20.04
N ASP A 81 20.27 -3.48 -19.96
CA ASP A 81 20.71 -4.78 -20.51
C ASP A 81 20.83 -4.75 -22.05
N SER A 82 20.16 -3.79 -22.71
CA SER A 82 20.23 -3.57 -24.16
C SER A 82 21.57 -3.00 -24.64
N GLY A 83 22.53 -2.75 -23.75
CA GLY A 83 23.85 -2.22 -24.10
C GLY A 83 23.90 -0.71 -24.31
N GLY A 84 22.89 0.01 -23.84
CA GLY A 84 22.84 1.48 -23.88
C GLY A 84 23.78 2.16 -22.87
N PRO A 85 23.94 3.49 -22.96
CA PRO A 85 24.73 4.25 -21.99
C PRO A 85 24.13 4.12 -20.59
N ALA A 86 24.99 4.02 -19.58
CA ALA A 86 24.55 3.99 -18.21
C ALA A 86 24.02 5.37 -17.76
N VAL A 87 22.91 5.38 -17.05
CA VAL A 87 22.17 6.59 -16.63
C VAL A 87 22.30 6.75 -15.11
N ALA A 88 22.54 7.98 -14.66
CA ALA A 88 22.51 8.30 -13.23
C ALA A 88 21.04 8.41 -12.78
N VAL A 89 20.69 7.68 -11.72
CA VAL A 89 19.31 7.59 -11.22
C VAL A 89 19.30 7.68 -9.70
N ASP A 90 18.15 8.07 -9.17
CA ASP A 90 17.92 7.95 -7.73
C ASP A 90 17.71 6.47 -7.38
N ALA A 91 18.51 6.00 -6.44
CA ALA A 91 18.40 4.68 -5.84
C ALA A 91 17.46 4.74 -4.63
N SER A 92 17.00 3.58 -4.16
CA SER A 92 16.17 3.53 -2.96
C SER A 92 16.92 4.12 -1.76
N PRO A 93 16.29 4.93 -0.91
CA PRO A 93 16.91 5.42 0.34
C PRO A 93 17.31 4.26 1.27
N ASP A 94 16.73 3.08 1.08
CA ASP A 94 16.99 1.88 1.88
C ASP A 94 18.10 0.98 1.28
N SER A 95 18.83 1.44 0.27
CA SER A 95 19.96 0.70 -0.32
C SER A 95 21.29 1.11 0.30
N GLU A 96 22.27 0.21 0.27
CA GLU A 96 23.64 0.49 0.71
C GLU A 96 24.55 0.86 -0.47
N ALA A 97 25.53 1.71 -0.21
CA ALA A 97 26.54 2.03 -1.22
C ALA A 97 27.33 0.76 -1.60
N GLY A 98 27.37 0.43 -2.89
CA GLY A 98 27.94 -0.80 -3.40
C GLY A 98 26.92 -1.89 -3.77
N ASP A 99 25.63 -1.71 -3.44
CA ASP A 99 24.59 -2.65 -3.81
C ASP A 99 24.45 -2.76 -5.34
N VAL A 100 24.36 -4.00 -5.82
CA VAL A 100 24.11 -4.32 -7.22
C VAL A 100 22.82 -5.12 -7.32
N LEU A 101 21.80 -4.52 -7.93
CA LEU A 101 20.44 -5.03 -7.92
C LEU A 101 19.91 -5.11 -9.36
N ARG A 102 19.13 -6.15 -9.64
CA ARG A 102 18.29 -6.16 -10.84
C ARG A 102 17.14 -5.17 -10.66
N ALA A 103 16.99 -4.30 -11.64
CA ALA A 103 16.08 -3.18 -11.56
C ALA A 103 15.51 -2.85 -12.94
N ARG A 104 14.39 -2.13 -12.94
CA ARG A 104 13.82 -1.54 -14.15
C ARG A 104 13.80 -0.03 -14.02
N LEU A 105 14.28 0.62 -15.07
CA LEU A 105 14.19 2.07 -15.22
C LEU A 105 12.74 2.45 -15.54
N THR A 106 12.21 3.44 -14.82
CA THR A 106 10.91 4.03 -15.11
C THR A 106 10.88 4.59 -16.55
N PRO A 107 9.72 4.60 -17.23
CA PRO A 107 9.58 5.24 -18.54
C PRO A 107 10.05 6.70 -18.57
N GLU A 108 9.94 7.40 -17.45
CA GLU A 108 10.36 8.78 -17.24
C GLU A 108 11.89 8.93 -17.12
N GLY A 109 12.62 7.84 -16.85
CA GLY A 109 14.08 7.81 -16.81
C GLY A 109 14.71 8.40 -15.55
N ASP A 110 13.90 8.72 -14.55
CA ASP A 110 14.29 9.39 -13.31
C ASP A 110 14.64 8.42 -12.17
N ARG A 111 14.05 7.21 -12.18
CA ARG A 111 14.15 6.26 -11.07
C ARG A 111 14.31 4.82 -11.54
N ALA A 112 15.08 4.04 -10.79
CA ALA A 112 15.14 2.59 -10.95
C ALA A 112 14.47 1.88 -9.76
N ALA A 113 13.57 0.93 -10.04
CA ALA A 113 12.89 0.13 -9.02
C ALA A 113 13.27 -1.35 -9.11
N PRO A 114 13.26 -2.09 -7.99
CA PRO A 114 13.50 -3.54 -7.98
C PRO A 114 12.50 -4.26 -8.88
N ASP A 115 12.98 -5.24 -9.65
CA ASP A 115 12.14 -6.06 -10.54
C ASP A 115 11.76 -7.42 -9.91
N GLY A 116 10.87 -8.14 -10.58
CA GLY A 116 10.53 -9.52 -10.24
C GLY A 116 9.63 -9.67 -9.01
N THR A 117 9.74 -10.82 -8.33
CA THR A 117 8.86 -11.19 -7.21
C THR A 117 8.97 -10.21 -6.04
N LYS A 118 10.17 -9.69 -5.78
CA LYS A 118 10.43 -8.68 -4.75
C LYS A 118 9.68 -7.39 -5.03
N GLY A 119 9.80 -6.84 -6.25
CA GLY A 119 9.07 -5.64 -6.67
C GLY A 119 7.56 -5.82 -6.64
N VAL A 120 7.06 -7.01 -7.02
CA VAL A 120 5.62 -7.32 -6.96
C VAL A 120 5.12 -7.37 -5.53
N LEU A 121 5.85 -8.02 -4.62
CA LEU A 121 5.47 -8.09 -3.21
C LEU A 121 5.49 -6.71 -2.55
N ALA A 122 6.51 -5.89 -2.83
CA ALA A 122 6.58 -4.51 -2.37
C ALA A 122 5.40 -3.68 -2.85
N ALA A 123 5.06 -3.78 -4.15
CA ALA A 123 3.92 -3.06 -4.74
C ALA A 123 2.55 -3.51 -4.18
N LEU A 124 2.45 -4.75 -3.68
CA LEU A 124 1.22 -5.30 -3.09
C LEU A 124 1.02 -4.96 -1.62
N ALA A 125 2.02 -4.40 -0.93
CA ALA A 125 1.93 -4.08 0.50
C ALA A 125 0.75 -3.14 0.81
N LEU A 126 0.63 -2.03 0.06
CA LEU A 126 -0.44 -1.06 0.24
C LEU A 126 -1.84 -1.58 -0.21
N PRO A 127 -1.98 -2.24 -1.37
CA PRO A 127 -3.22 -2.91 -1.76
C PRO A 127 -3.72 -3.94 -0.73
N ALA A 128 -2.82 -4.65 -0.05
CA ALA A 128 -3.16 -5.65 0.95
C ALA A 128 -3.88 -5.06 2.18
N VAL A 129 -3.53 -3.83 2.57
CA VAL A 129 -4.25 -3.07 3.61
C VAL A 129 -5.69 -2.81 3.19
N GLY A 130 -5.90 -2.43 1.92
CA GLY A 130 -7.22 -2.24 1.33
C GLY A 130 -8.07 -3.51 1.38
N LEU A 131 -7.50 -4.66 1.03
CA LEU A 131 -8.16 -5.97 1.13
C LEU A 131 -8.57 -6.29 2.58
N GLY A 132 -7.67 -6.05 3.53
CA GLY A 132 -7.96 -6.27 4.95
C GLY A 132 -9.10 -5.39 5.46
N GLY A 133 -9.17 -4.14 4.97
CA GLY A 133 -10.25 -3.20 5.28
C GLY A 133 -11.62 -3.58 4.72
N ILE A 134 -11.68 -4.29 3.58
CA ILE A 134 -12.95 -4.74 2.97
C ILE A 134 -13.51 -5.99 3.67
N GLY A 135 -12.68 -6.76 4.37
CA GLY A 135 -13.07 -8.06 4.95
C GLY A 135 -14.36 -8.02 5.79
N PHE A 136 -14.59 -6.95 6.55
CA PHE A 136 -15.78 -6.80 7.41
C PHE A 136 -17.00 -6.17 6.72
N LEU A 137 -16.90 -5.74 5.47
CA LEU A 137 -17.99 -5.10 4.75
C LEU A 137 -19.24 -6.00 4.62
N PRO A 138 -19.12 -7.31 4.32
CA PRO A 138 -20.27 -8.22 4.31
C PRO A 138 -21.00 -8.28 5.66
N TYR A 139 -20.26 -8.24 6.76
CA TYR A 139 -20.85 -8.22 8.10
C TYR A 139 -21.68 -6.96 8.33
N VAL A 140 -21.17 -5.78 7.96
CA VAL A 140 -21.85 -4.50 8.12
C VAL A 140 -23.14 -4.46 7.29
N LEU A 141 -23.10 -4.93 6.04
CA LEU A 141 -24.28 -5.02 5.18
C LEU A 141 -25.35 -5.94 5.78
N LEU A 142 -24.95 -7.14 6.26
CA LEU A 142 -25.84 -8.09 6.91
C LEU A 142 -26.41 -7.56 8.23
N TYR A 143 -25.63 -6.77 8.97
CA TYR A 143 -26.07 -6.11 10.18
C TYR A 143 -27.18 -5.10 9.89
N TRP A 144 -27.01 -4.24 8.88
CA TRP A 144 -28.01 -3.27 8.47
C TRP A 144 -29.27 -3.90 7.85
N ALA A 145 -29.12 -5.04 7.17
CA ALA A 145 -30.23 -5.81 6.62
C ALA A 145 -31.03 -6.62 7.66
N GLY A 146 -30.61 -6.61 8.94
CA GLY A 146 -31.28 -7.36 9.99
C GLY A 146 -31.13 -8.88 9.85
N ALA A 147 -30.07 -9.36 9.20
CA ALA A 147 -29.89 -10.78 8.91
C ALA A 147 -29.81 -11.65 10.18
N ARG A 148 -30.14 -12.94 10.02
CA ARG A 148 -30.09 -13.94 11.11
C ARG A 148 -28.69 -13.98 11.75
N ARG A 149 -28.62 -14.26 13.05
CA ARG A 149 -27.35 -14.32 13.81
C ARG A 149 -26.33 -15.28 13.16
N ARG A 150 -26.78 -16.40 12.59
CA ARG A 150 -25.91 -17.38 11.91
C ARG A 150 -25.17 -16.79 10.71
N ALA A 151 -25.86 -16.06 9.83
CA ALA A 151 -25.26 -15.40 8.67
C ALA A 151 -24.26 -14.30 9.07
N ARG A 152 -24.54 -13.59 10.17
CA ARG A 152 -23.61 -12.60 10.72
C ARG A 152 -22.34 -13.25 11.29
N ARG A 153 -22.45 -14.39 11.97
CA ARG A 153 -21.29 -15.14 12.49
C ARG A 153 -20.38 -15.65 11.37
N THR A 154 -20.95 -16.18 10.28
CA THR A 154 -20.16 -16.61 9.12
C THR A 154 -19.45 -15.43 8.46
N ALA A 155 -20.11 -14.27 8.36
CA ALA A 155 -19.51 -13.06 7.82
C ALA A 155 -18.37 -12.51 8.70
N VAL A 156 -18.48 -12.60 10.04
CA VAL A 156 -17.38 -12.27 10.95
C VAL A 156 -16.20 -13.22 10.75
N ALA A 157 -16.45 -14.53 10.69
CA ALA A 157 -15.38 -15.51 10.49
C ALA A 157 -14.64 -15.28 9.16
N ALA A 158 -15.39 -15.08 8.07
CA ALA A 158 -14.83 -14.75 6.77
C ALA A 158 -14.06 -13.42 6.81
N GLY A 159 -14.62 -12.40 7.47
CA GLY A 159 -13.99 -11.09 7.63
C GLY A 159 -12.67 -11.18 8.39
N CYS A 160 -12.62 -11.91 9.51
CA CYS A 160 -11.38 -12.16 10.25
C CYS A 160 -10.32 -12.83 9.37
N VAL A 161 -10.70 -13.84 8.58
CA VAL A 161 -9.78 -14.54 7.68
C VAL A 161 -9.22 -13.59 6.62
N ILE A 162 -10.08 -12.79 5.98
CA ILE A 162 -9.66 -11.82 4.95
C ILE A 162 -8.75 -10.74 5.56
N THR A 163 -9.10 -10.21 6.73
CA THR A 163 -8.29 -9.21 7.41
C THR A 163 -6.94 -9.77 7.85
N ALA A 164 -6.90 -11.00 8.37
CA ALA A 164 -5.64 -11.67 8.73
C ALA A 164 -4.76 -11.92 7.50
N ALA A 165 -5.35 -12.39 6.39
CA ALA A 165 -4.63 -12.59 5.14
C ALA A 165 -4.08 -11.27 4.57
N GLY A 166 -4.89 -10.20 4.59
CA GLY A 166 -4.45 -8.86 4.17
C GLY A 166 -3.31 -8.32 5.05
N ALA A 167 -3.40 -8.49 6.36
CA ALA A 167 -2.33 -8.10 7.28
C ALA A 167 -1.04 -8.88 7.03
N LEU A 168 -1.12 -10.21 6.85
CA LEU A 168 0.02 -11.04 6.51
C LEU A 168 0.67 -10.61 5.20
N LEU A 169 -0.13 -10.38 4.15
CA LEU A 169 0.39 -9.93 2.85
C LEU A 169 1.02 -8.54 2.94
N THR A 170 0.49 -7.65 3.79
CA THR A 170 1.10 -6.34 4.06
C THR A 170 2.48 -6.51 4.69
N VAL A 171 2.60 -7.37 5.70
CA VAL A 171 3.88 -7.65 6.38
C VAL A 171 4.89 -8.25 5.39
N VAL A 172 4.48 -9.26 4.61
CA VAL A 172 5.35 -9.88 3.60
C VAL A 172 5.79 -8.86 2.54
N GLY A 173 4.87 -8.01 2.09
CA GLY A 173 5.19 -6.95 1.13
C GLY A 173 6.14 -5.91 1.68
N MET A 174 5.97 -5.48 2.93
CA MET A 174 6.93 -4.60 3.62
C MET A 174 8.28 -5.28 3.74
N VAL A 175 8.35 -6.53 4.22
CA VAL A 175 9.62 -7.25 4.32
C VAL A 175 10.31 -7.32 2.96
N ALA A 176 9.59 -7.65 1.89
CA ALA A 176 10.16 -7.66 0.54
C ALA A 176 10.63 -6.28 0.05
N ALA A 177 10.05 -5.19 0.56
CA ALA A 177 10.51 -3.84 0.27
C ALA A 177 11.80 -3.49 1.02
N TYR A 178 12.03 -4.06 2.21
CA TYR A 178 13.11 -3.67 3.14
C TYR A 178 14.23 -4.71 3.33
N SER A 179 14.08 -5.95 2.85
CA SER A 179 15.15 -6.97 2.77
C SER A 179 15.78 -6.94 1.40
#